data_AF-A0AA97D5V4-F1
#
_entry.id   AF-A0AA97D5V4-F1
#
_cell.length_a   1.000
_cell.length_b   1.000
_cell.length_c   1.000
_cell.angle_alpha   90.00
_cell.angle_beta   90.00
_cell.angle_gamma   90.00
#
_symmetry.space_group_name_H-M   'P 1'
#
loop_
_entity.id
_entity.type
_entity.pdbx_description
1 polymer ?
#
loop_
_entity_poly.entity_id
_entity_poly.type
_entity_poly.pdbx_seq_one_letter_code
_entity_poly.pdbx_strand_id
1 'polypeptide(L)'
;MGYIVFLALLLLITLLGCYWIIESNRQKAIEAEKKRFNQRVKEINNDFKIKLIEFSEAKLIRPKNIGSLHQITSNYFVVQAHNEENLNQLEYISDLFINTVIAEASRLQSEAEHDQLADRLQYFMAQLPRNGIEFNKTFYQETFPSLVETIKFYPSIESIDDHQQSIAPQEIEDLNQQEQLTELT
;
A
#
# COMPACT_ATOMS: atom_id res chain seq x y z
N MET A 1 51.87 35.96 37.24
CA MET A 1 51.03 36.45 36.12
C MET A 1 51.12 35.55 34.89
N GLY A 2 52.29 35.28 34.30
CA GLY A 2 52.40 34.43 33.09
C GLY A 2 51.83 33.01 33.22
N TYR A 3 51.98 32.35 34.37
CA TYR A 3 51.44 31.00 34.61
C TYR A 3 49.90 30.94 34.59
N ILE A 4 49.24 31.97 35.14
CA ILE A 4 47.77 32.07 35.16
C ILE A 4 47.25 32.27 33.73
N VAL A 5 47.93 33.12 32.95
CA VAL A 5 47.59 33.35 31.53
C VAL A 5 47.77 32.06 30.71
N PHE A 6 48.86 31.33 30.94
CA PHE A 6 49.12 30.06 30.27
C PHE A 6 48.05 29.00 30.59
N LEU A 7 47.69 28.84 31.86
CA LEU A 7 46.61 27.94 32.28
C LEU A 7 45.26 28.33 31.67
N ALA A 8 44.93 29.63 31.65
CA ALA A 8 43.71 30.11 31.03
C ALA A 8 43.67 29.82 29.52
N LEU A 9 44.81 29.95 28.83
CA LEU A 9 44.95 29.63 27.41
C LEU A 9 44.76 28.13 27.14
N LEU A 10 45.34 27.27 27.98
CA LEU A 10 45.12 25.82 27.91
C LEU A 10 43.66 25.45 28.14
N LEU A 11 43.01 26.09 29.12
CA LEU A 11 41.58 25.87 29.41
C LEU A 11 40.73 26.30 28.21
N LEU A 12 41.03 27.44 27.58
CA LEU A 12 40.32 27.90 26.39
C LEU A 12 40.45 26.91 25.22
N ILE A 13 41.66 26.42 24.95
CA ILE A 13 41.91 25.44 23.88
C ILE A 13 41.16 24.13 24.14
N THR A 14 41.20 23.64 25.38
CA THR A 14 40.48 22.39 25.75
C THR A 14 38.97 22.55 25.63
N LEU A 15 38.42 23.69 26.08
CA LEU A 15 36.98 23.99 25.97
C LEU A 15 36.55 24.11 24.50
N LEU A 16 37.39 24.71 23.65
CA LEU A 16 37.14 24.81 22.21
C LEU A 16 37.17 23.43 21.53
N GLY A 17 38.11 22.56 21.91
CA GLY A 17 38.17 21.18 21.42
C GLY A 17 36.94 20.36 21.82
N CYS A 18 36.51 20.46 23.08
CA CYS A 18 35.27 19.81 23.55
C CYS A 18 34.03 20.31 22.79
N TYR A 19 33.91 21.62 22.60
CA TYR A 19 32.80 22.21 21.83
C TYR A 19 32.76 21.65 20.39
N TRP A 20 33.90 21.61 19.70
CA TRP A 20 33.97 21.14 18.33
C TRP A 20 33.57 19.66 18.17
N ILE A 21 33.98 18.81 19.12
CA ILE A 21 33.61 17.38 19.11
C ILE A 21 32.09 17.22 19.30
N ILE A 22 31.49 17.95 20.24
CA ILE A 22 30.04 17.88 20.48
C ILE A 22 29.26 18.34 19.25
N GLU A 23 29.66 19.47 18.65
CA GLU A 23 28.99 20.00 17.47
C GLU A 23 29.17 19.07 16.25
N SER A 24 30.35 18.49 16.06
CA SER A 24 30.59 17.49 15.01
C SER A 24 29.71 16.26 15.20
N ASN A 25 29.58 15.76 16.43
CA ASN A 25 28.70 14.62 16.72
C ASN A 25 27.23 14.96 16.48
N ARG A 26 26.79 16.18 16.82
CA ARG A 26 25.43 16.66 16.54
C ARG A 26 25.14 16.70 15.04
N GLN A 27 26.05 17.23 14.24
CA GLN A 27 25.90 17.27 12.78
C GLN A 27 25.87 15.86 12.18
N LYS A 28 26.75 14.97 12.63
CA LYS A 28 26.75 13.56 12.21
C LYS A 28 25.44 12.84 12.53
N ALA A 29 24.84 13.13 13.70
CA ALA A 29 23.54 12.55 14.06
C ALA A 29 22.43 13.00 13.11
N ILE A 30 22.35 14.31 12.82
CA ILE A 30 21.35 14.88 11.90
C ILE A 30 21.55 14.34 10.48
N GLU A 31 22.78 14.22 10.00
CA GLU A 31 23.09 13.65 8.69
C GLU A 31 22.73 12.16 8.61
N ALA A 32 22.99 11.40 9.67
CA ALA A 32 22.61 9.99 9.75
C ALA A 32 21.09 9.80 9.69
N GLU A 33 20.33 10.64 10.40
CA GLU A 33 18.86 10.64 10.35
C GLU A 33 18.35 10.96 8.95
N LYS A 34 18.84 12.04 8.33
CA LYS A 34 18.48 12.40 6.94
C LYS A 34 18.82 11.29 5.95
N LYS A 35 19.96 10.62 6.16
CA LYS A 35 20.37 9.51 5.30
C LYS A 35 19.42 8.32 5.43
N ARG A 36 19.04 7.95 6.67
CA ARG A 36 18.06 6.89 6.94
C ARG A 36 16.69 7.20 6.35
N PHE A 37 16.23 8.43 6.50
CA PHE A 37 14.98 8.89 5.90
C PHE A 37 14.99 8.72 4.38
N ASN A 38 16.01 9.27 3.71
CA ASN A 38 16.11 9.19 2.24
C ASN A 38 16.32 7.74 1.75
N GLN A 39 17.00 6.92 2.53
CA GLN A 39 17.16 5.49 2.27
C GLN A 39 15.78 4.79 2.26
N ARG A 40 14.98 4.96 3.32
CA ARG A 40 13.62 4.40 3.41
C ARG A 40 12.71 4.89 2.27
N VAL A 41 12.75 6.18 1.94
CA VAL A 41 11.98 6.73 0.80
C VAL A 41 12.36 6.05 -0.51
N LYS A 42 13.65 5.79 -0.74
CA LYS A 42 14.11 5.10 -1.94
C LYS A 42 13.68 3.64 -1.96
N GLU A 43 13.75 2.96 -0.83
CA GLU A 43 13.31 1.56 -0.67
C GLU A 43 11.83 1.44 -1.03
N ILE A 44 10.95 2.24 -0.39
CA ILE A 44 9.50 2.25 -0.69
C ILE A 44 9.23 2.54 -2.17
N ASN A 45 9.90 3.54 -2.76
CA ASN A 45 9.72 3.87 -4.17
C ASN A 45 10.15 2.75 -5.11
N ASN A 46 11.26 2.08 -4.81
CA ASN A 46 11.77 0.97 -5.62
C ASN A 46 10.87 -0.25 -5.50
N ASP A 47 10.48 -0.61 -4.28
CA ASP A 47 9.62 -1.76 -4.00
C ASP A 47 8.26 -1.58 -4.70
N PHE A 48 7.67 -0.39 -4.60
CA PHE A 48 6.45 -0.05 -5.32
C PHE A 48 6.61 -0.19 -6.83
N LYS A 49 7.70 0.34 -7.40
CA LYS A 49 7.97 0.24 -8.83
C LYS A 49 8.17 -1.21 -9.29
N ILE A 50 8.86 -2.04 -8.51
CA ILE A 50 9.04 -3.47 -8.80
C ILE A 50 7.68 -4.18 -8.82
N LYS A 51 6.82 -3.93 -7.84
CA LYS A 51 5.46 -4.51 -7.80
C LYS A 51 4.59 -4.06 -8.97
N LEU A 52 4.69 -2.81 -9.41
CA LEU A 52 3.99 -2.36 -10.61
C LEU A 52 4.45 -3.09 -11.88
N ILE A 53 5.75 -3.41 -11.97
CA ILE A 53 6.29 -4.20 -13.09
C ILE A 53 5.75 -5.63 -13.02
N GLU A 54 5.76 -6.28 -11.85
CA GLU A 54 5.18 -7.61 -11.65
C GLU A 54 3.69 -7.65 -12.06
N PHE A 55 2.89 -6.65 -11.67
CA PHE A 55 1.49 -6.54 -12.08
C PHE A 55 1.32 -6.33 -13.58
N SER A 56 2.29 -5.65 -14.22
CA SER A 56 2.28 -5.49 -15.67
C SER A 56 2.62 -6.78 -16.40
N GLU A 57 3.55 -7.57 -15.88
CA GLU A 57 3.90 -8.90 -16.40
C GLU A 57 2.74 -9.89 -16.24
N ALA A 58 1.98 -9.78 -15.15
CA ALA A 58 0.74 -10.51 -14.91
C ALA A 58 -0.46 -10.04 -15.77
N LYS A 59 -0.24 -9.10 -16.70
CA LYS A 59 -1.24 -8.48 -17.60
C LYS A 59 -2.38 -7.74 -16.89
N LEU A 60 -2.25 -7.44 -15.59
CA LEU A 60 -3.24 -6.65 -14.84
C LEU A 60 -3.14 -5.16 -15.19
N ILE A 61 -1.93 -4.69 -15.48
CA ILE A 61 -1.63 -3.28 -15.76
C ILE A 61 -0.90 -3.18 -17.10
N ARG A 62 -1.26 -2.18 -17.91
CA ARG A 62 -0.54 -1.90 -19.17
C ARG A 62 0.82 -1.27 -18.85
N PRO A 63 1.92 -1.65 -19.52
CA PRO A 63 3.25 -1.09 -19.26
C PRO A 63 3.31 0.44 -19.34
N LYS A 64 2.52 1.04 -20.24
CA LYS A 64 2.39 2.49 -20.42
C LYS A 64 1.96 3.22 -19.13
N ASN A 65 1.19 2.56 -18.27
CA ASN A 65 0.60 3.18 -17.09
C ASN A 65 1.47 3.04 -15.83
N ILE A 66 2.55 2.24 -15.87
CA ILE A 66 3.49 2.09 -14.74
C ILE A 66 4.04 3.45 -14.31
N GLY A 67 4.39 4.32 -15.26
CA GLY A 67 4.90 5.66 -14.97
C GLY A 67 3.87 6.51 -14.21
N SER A 68 2.61 6.48 -14.63
CA SER A 68 1.53 7.22 -13.97
C SER A 68 1.25 6.71 -12.56
N LEU A 69 1.29 5.39 -12.34
CA LEU A 69 1.13 4.83 -11.01
C LEU A 69 2.32 5.15 -10.11
N HIS A 70 3.54 5.07 -10.63
CA HIS A 70 4.73 5.41 -9.85
C HIS A 70 4.75 6.87 -9.36
N GLN A 71 4.04 7.77 -10.04
CA GLN A 71 3.88 9.15 -9.58
C GLN A 71 3.23 9.27 -8.20
N ILE A 72 2.41 8.28 -7.79
CA ILE A 72 1.79 8.23 -6.46
C ILE A 72 2.86 8.27 -5.37
N THR A 73 3.95 7.50 -5.52
CA THR A 73 5.03 7.46 -4.52
C THR A 73 6.11 8.49 -4.80
N SER A 74 6.43 8.77 -6.07
CA SER A 74 7.52 9.69 -6.43
C SER A 74 7.20 11.15 -6.11
N ASN A 75 5.94 11.58 -6.25
CA ASN A 75 5.54 12.98 -6.03
C ASN A 75 5.23 13.27 -4.56
N TYR A 76 5.12 12.26 -3.70
CA TYR A 76 4.64 12.41 -2.33
C TYR A 76 5.40 13.50 -1.55
N PHE A 77 6.74 13.43 -1.50
CA PHE A 77 7.55 14.43 -0.79
C PHE A 77 7.86 15.70 -1.59
N VAL A 78 7.37 15.80 -2.84
CA VAL A 78 7.40 17.08 -3.58
C VAL A 78 6.36 18.05 -3.01
N VAL A 79 5.26 17.51 -2.49
CA VAL A 79 4.08 18.26 -2.03
C VAL A 79 3.81 18.10 -0.53
N GLN A 80 4.34 17.05 0.11
CA GLN A 80 4.27 16.83 1.55
C GLN A 80 5.59 17.20 2.24
N ALA A 81 5.50 17.61 3.51
CA ALA A 81 6.67 17.89 4.32
C ALA A 81 7.48 16.61 4.63
N HIS A 82 8.80 16.74 4.70
CA HIS A 82 9.70 15.65 5.10
C HIS A 82 9.65 15.45 6.62
N ASN A 83 8.84 14.48 7.07
CA ASN A 83 8.76 14.06 8.47
C ASN A 83 8.46 12.55 8.55
N GLU A 84 8.72 11.94 9.71
CA GLU A 84 8.53 10.50 9.92
C GLU A 84 7.06 10.07 9.81
N GLU A 85 6.12 10.93 10.21
CA GLU A 85 4.67 10.65 10.09
C GLU A 85 4.27 10.47 8.62
N ASN A 86 4.69 11.39 7.76
CA ASN A 86 4.44 11.36 6.34
C ASN A 86 5.19 10.21 5.66
N LEU A 87 6.36 9.81 6.17
CA LEU A 87 7.07 8.62 5.67
C LEU A 87 6.28 7.34 5.97
N ASN A 88 5.76 7.20 7.18
CA ASN A 88 4.91 6.07 7.54
C ASN A 88 3.59 6.08 6.74
N GLN A 89 3.05 7.26 6.46
CA GLN A 89 1.87 7.38 5.59
C GLN A 89 2.18 6.98 4.14
N LEU A 90 3.36 7.34 3.60
CA LEU A 90 3.82 6.89 2.27
C LEU A 90 3.93 5.36 2.21
N GLU A 91 4.48 4.75 3.25
CA GLU A 91 4.57 3.29 3.40
C GLU A 91 3.16 2.67 3.40
N TYR A 92 2.26 3.21 4.23
CA TYR A 92 0.87 2.76 4.31
C TYR A 92 0.12 2.84 2.97
N ILE A 93 0.20 3.96 2.23
CA ILE A 93 -0.51 4.09 0.95
C ILE A 93 0.06 3.15 -0.13
N SER A 94 1.38 2.94 -0.11
CA SER A 94 2.07 2.02 -1.01
C SER A 94 1.57 0.60 -0.76
N ASP A 95 1.59 0.18 0.50
CA ASP A 95 1.15 -1.14 0.92
C ASP A 95 -0.35 -1.35 0.71
N LEU A 96 -1.17 -0.34 0.98
CA LEU A 96 -2.61 -0.40 0.76
C LEU A 96 -2.94 -0.75 -0.69
N PHE A 97 -2.30 -0.07 -1.65
CA PHE A 97 -2.50 -0.37 -3.06
C PHE A 97 -1.97 -1.76 -3.44
N ILE A 98 -0.70 -2.05 -3.11
CA ILE A 98 -0.06 -3.33 -3.44
C ILE A 98 -0.87 -4.50 -2.89
N ASN A 99 -1.22 -4.47 -1.60
CA ASN A 99 -1.93 -5.55 -0.94
C ASN A 99 -3.35 -5.70 -1.48
N THR A 100 -4.02 -4.61 -1.84
CA THR A 100 -5.36 -4.68 -2.46
C THR A 100 -5.29 -5.36 -3.82
N VAL A 101 -4.32 -4.99 -4.67
CA VAL A 101 -4.16 -5.62 -5.99
C VAL A 101 -3.78 -7.09 -5.86
N ILE A 102 -2.86 -7.44 -4.95
CA ILE A 102 -2.47 -8.84 -4.70
C ILE A 102 -3.68 -9.65 -4.20
N ALA A 103 -4.44 -9.11 -3.23
CA ALA A 103 -5.59 -9.80 -2.67
C ALA A 103 -6.67 -10.05 -3.74
N GLU A 104 -6.99 -9.05 -4.55
CA GLU A 104 -7.96 -9.20 -5.64
C GLU A 104 -7.44 -10.17 -6.72
N ALA A 105 -6.17 -10.05 -7.11
CA ALA A 105 -5.56 -10.96 -8.09
C ALA A 105 -5.54 -12.42 -7.61
N SER A 106 -5.35 -12.65 -6.31
CA SER A 106 -5.35 -13.99 -5.71
C SER A 106 -6.71 -14.68 -5.70
N ARG A 107 -7.80 -13.91 -5.81
CA ARG A 107 -9.19 -14.41 -5.77
C ARG A 107 -9.72 -14.80 -7.14
N LEU A 108 -9.05 -14.38 -8.21
CA LEU A 108 -9.48 -14.62 -9.58
C LEU A 108 -9.44 -16.11 -9.91
N GLN A 109 -10.56 -16.65 -10.39
CA GLN A 109 -10.67 -18.04 -10.82
C GLN A 109 -10.88 -18.17 -12.33
N SER A 110 -11.39 -17.12 -12.98
CA SER A 110 -11.68 -17.10 -14.41
C SER A 110 -10.98 -15.97 -15.15
N GLU A 111 -10.79 -16.15 -16.47
CA GLU A 111 -10.22 -15.13 -17.35
C GLU A 111 -11.12 -13.87 -17.43
N ALA A 112 -12.44 -14.04 -17.32
CA ALA A 112 -13.38 -12.92 -17.29
C ALA A 112 -13.24 -12.04 -16.04
N GLU A 113 -12.99 -12.63 -14.87
CA GLU A 113 -12.71 -11.88 -13.64
C GLU A 113 -11.37 -11.14 -13.73
N HIS A 114 -10.38 -11.73 -14.41
CA HIS A 114 -9.09 -11.10 -14.65
C HIS A 114 -9.23 -9.83 -15.49
N ASP A 115 -9.99 -9.90 -16.59
CA ASP A 115 -10.33 -8.75 -17.42
C ASP A 115 -11.09 -7.67 -16.62
N GLN A 116 -12.04 -8.06 -15.77
CA GLN A 116 -12.76 -7.12 -14.89
C GLN A 116 -11.84 -6.42 -13.88
N LEU A 117 -10.84 -7.12 -13.32
CA LEU A 117 -9.83 -6.48 -12.46
C LEU A 117 -8.97 -5.50 -13.25
N ALA A 118 -8.54 -5.88 -14.46
CA ALA A 118 -7.77 -4.99 -15.34
C ALA A 118 -8.56 -3.72 -15.69
N ASP A 119 -9.87 -3.82 -15.95
CA ASP A 119 -10.74 -2.68 -16.22
C ASP A 119 -10.91 -1.77 -15.00
N ARG A 120 -11.11 -2.34 -13.80
CA ARG A 120 -11.17 -1.56 -12.55
C ARG A 120 -9.86 -0.85 -12.25
N LEU A 121 -8.72 -1.50 -12.48
CA LEU A 121 -7.41 -0.87 -12.39
C LEU A 121 -7.27 0.25 -13.42
N GLN A 122 -7.80 0.07 -14.63
CA GLN A 122 -7.78 1.10 -15.67
C GLN A 122 -8.65 2.31 -15.30
N TYR A 123 -9.77 2.09 -14.63
CA TYR A 123 -10.61 3.14 -14.06
C TYR A 123 -9.90 3.88 -12.92
N PHE A 124 -9.30 3.15 -11.97
CA PHE A 124 -8.46 3.70 -10.91
C PHE A 124 -7.39 4.63 -11.50
N MET A 125 -6.66 4.16 -12.51
CA MET A 125 -5.61 4.93 -13.18
C MET A 125 -6.14 6.18 -13.88
N ALA A 126 -7.37 6.15 -14.39
CA ALA A 126 -7.99 7.30 -15.05
C ALA A 126 -8.37 8.41 -14.06
N GLN A 127 -8.61 8.07 -12.80
CA GLN A 127 -8.92 9.02 -11.74
C GLN A 127 -7.67 9.60 -11.05
N LEU A 128 -6.47 9.08 -11.34
CA LEU A 128 -5.26 9.63 -10.76
C LEU A 128 -5.02 11.06 -11.25
N PRO A 129 -4.49 11.93 -10.37
CA PRO A 129 -4.11 13.27 -10.76
C PRO A 129 -3.08 13.26 -11.88
N ARG A 130 -3.23 14.18 -12.83
CA ARG A 130 -2.29 14.31 -13.97
C ARG A 130 -1.15 15.26 -13.64
N ASN A 131 -1.39 16.20 -12.74
CA ASN A 131 -0.41 17.20 -12.33
C ASN A 131 0.19 16.80 -10.98
N GLY A 132 1.52 16.92 -10.84
CA GLY A 132 2.22 16.60 -9.59
C GLY A 132 1.72 17.37 -8.36
N ILE A 133 1.20 18.58 -8.55
CA ILE A 133 0.70 19.46 -7.47
C ILE A 133 -0.61 18.94 -6.86
N GLU A 134 -1.40 18.18 -7.63
CA GLU A 134 -2.69 17.66 -7.19
C GLU A 134 -2.56 16.44 -6.26
N PHE A 135 -1.36 15.85 -6.14
CA PHE A 135 -1.02 14.84 -5.13
C PHE A 135 -0.94 15.44 -3.71
N ASN A 136 -1.85 16.33 -3.35
CA ASN A 136 -1.81 17.02 -2.06
C ASN A 136 -2.27 16.13 -0.90
N LYS A 137 -2.35 16.70 0.31
CA LYS A 137 -2.71 15.96 1.52
C LYS A 137 -4.11 15.35 1.43
N THR A 138 -5.07 16.08 0.87
CA THR A 138 -6.45 15.64 0.65
C THR A 138 -6.49 14.42 -0.26
N PHE A 139 -5.69 14.40 -1.33
CA PHE A 139 -5.59 13.23 -2.19
C PHE A 139 -5.14 12.00 -1.41
N TYR A 140 -4.03 12.06 -0.68
CA TYR A 140 -3.50 10.87 0.01
C TYR A 140 -4.31 10.40 1.22
N GLN A 141 -5.03 11.31 1.88
CA GLN A 141 -5.79 10.99 3.10
C GLN A 141 -7.26 10.63 2.83
N GLU A 142 -7.88 11.24 1.81
CA GLU A 142 -9.31 11.08 1.56
C GLU A 142 -9.55 10.36 0.24
N THR A 143 -9.01 10.88 -0.86
CA THR A 143 -9.33 10.39 -2.20
C THR A 143 -8.69 9.03 -2.49
N PHE A 144 -7.40 8.88 -2.21
CA PHE A 144 -6.63 7.69 -2.55
C PHE A 144 -7.18 6.42 -1.88
N PRO A 145 -7.44 6.39 -0.55
CA PRO A 145 -8.02 5.20 0.07
C PRO A 145 -9.38 4.83 -0.53
N SER A 146 -10.24 5.82 -0.79
CA SER A 146 -11.56 5.60 -1.40
C SER A 146 -11.45 5.04 -2.82
N LEU A 147 -10.46 5.51 -3.58
CA LEU A 147 -10.21 5.06 -4.93
C LEU A 147 -9.66 3.63 -4.95
N VAL A 148 -8.78 3.28 -3.99
CA VAL A 148 -8.30 1.90 -3.82
C VAL A 148 -9.45 0.95 -3.47
N GLU A 149 -10.44 1.38 -2.69
CA GLU A 149 -11.62 0.57 -2.37
C GLU A 149 -12.42 0.19 -3.63
N THR A 150 -12.39 1.04 -4.66
CA THR A 150 -13.07 0.78 -5.95
C THR A 150 -12.42 -0.37 -6.73
N ILE A 151 -11.18 -0.75 -6.40
CA ILE A 151 -10.50 -1.92 -6.99
C ILE A 151 -11.11 -3.22 -6.46
N LYS A 152 -11.66 -3.22 -5.24
CA LYS A 152 -12.18 -4.43 -4.59
C LYS A 152 -13.45 -4.92 -5.26
N PHE A 153 -13.62 -6.24 -5.34
CA PHE A 153 -14.86 -6.84 -5.82
C PHE A 153 -15.80 -7.07 -4.64
N TYR A 154 -16.99 -6.47 -4.71
CA TYR A 154 -18.12 -6.89 -3.90
C TYR A 154 -19.06 -7.69 -4.81
N PRO A 155 -19.22 -9.00 -4.62
CA PRO A 155 -20.28 -9.71 -5.31
C PRO A 155 -21.61 -9.06 -4.93
N SER A 156 -22.35 -8.58 -5.92
CA SER A 156 -23.74 -8.15 -5.74
C SER A 156 -24.52 -9.31 -5.12
N ILE A 157 -25.23 -9.05 -4.02
CA ILE A 157 -26.03 -10.07 -3.29
C ILE A 157 -27.19 -10.61 -4.15
N GLU A 158 -27.44 -10.05 -5.33
CA GLU A 158 -28.59 -10.38 -6.20
C GLU A 158 -28.42 -11.61 -7.10
N SER A 159 -27.36 -12.42 -6.99
CA SER A 159 -27.21 -13.65 -7.79
C SER A 159 -27.08 -14.93 -6.97
N ILE A 160 -27.80 -15.03 -5.84
CA ILE A 160 -27.94 -16.29 -5.09
C ILE A 160 -29.26 -17.02 -5.44
N ASP A 161 -30.23 -16.39 -6.12
CA ASP A 161 -31.59 -16.98 -6.23
C ASP A 161 -31.99 -17.62 -7.58
N ASP A 162 -31.08 -17.78 -8.55
CA ASP A 162 -31.44 -18.36 -9.87
C ASP A 162 -30.78 -19.72 -10.20
N HIS A 163 -30.24 -20.42 -9.18
CA HIS A 163 -29.81 -21.81 -9.32
C HIS A 163 -30.48 -22.73 -8.30
N GLN A 164 -31.81 -22.72 -8.24
CA GLN A 164 -32.57 -23.92 -7.91
C GLN A 164 -33.16 -24.50 -9.19
N GLN A 165 -32.38 -25.37 -9.84
CA GLN A 165 -32.90 -26.30 -10.84
C GLN A 165 -34.05 -27.08 -10.21
N SER A 166 -35.24 -26.88 -10.77
CA SER A 166 -36.43 -27.69 -10.50
C SER A 166 -36.12 -29.16 -10.74
N ILE A 167 -35.96 -29.93 -9.66
CA ILE A 167 -36.13 -31.37 -9.68
C ILE A 167 -37.64 -31.60 -9.52
N ALA A 168 -38.25 -32.18 -10.55
CA ALA A 168 -39.64 -32.58 -10.54
C ALA A 168 -39.89 -33.65 -9.44
N PRO A 169 -41.05 -33.60 -8.77
CA PRO A 169 -41.38 -34.48 -7.65
C PRO A 169 -41.74 -35.88 -8.15
N GLN A 170 -41.08 -36.96 -7.67
CA GLN A 170 -41.68 -38.29 -7.43
C GLN A 170 -40.67 -39.40 -6.99
N GLU A 171 -39.89 -39.16 -5.94
CA GLU A 171 -39.16 -40.24 -5.23
C GLU A 171 -39.38 -40.13 -3.70
N ILE A 172 -40.60 -39.80 -3.29
CA ILE A 172 -41.00 -39.81 -1.86
C ILE A 172 -41.88 -41.04 -1.54
N GLU A 173 -42.27 -41.84 -2.53
CA GLU A 173 -43.27 -42.91 -2.34
C GLU A 173 -42.70 -44.24 -1.81
N ASP A 174 -41.37 -44.44 -1.80
CA ASP A 174 -40.76 -45.71 -1.36
C ASP A 174 -40.25 -45.73 0.10
N LEU A 175 -40.15 -44.58 0.78
CA LEU A 175 -39.70 -44.53 2.18
C LEU A 175 -40.84 -44.71 3.20
N ASN A 176 -42.10 -44.55 2.79
CA ASN A 176 -43.23 -44.56 3.73
C ASN A 176 -43.91 -45.94 3.90
N GLN A 177 -43.49 -46.96 3.13
CA GLN A 177 -44.02 -48.34 3.28
C GLN A 177 -43.17 -49.23 4.20
N GLN A 178 -41.94 -48.84 4.54
CA GLN A 178 -41.09 -49.66 5.43
C GLN A 178 -41.29 -49.37 6.92
N GLU A 179 -41.75 -48.16 7.32
CA GLU A 179 -42.02 -47.87 8.74
C GLU A 179 -43.35 -48.43 9.25
N GLN A 180 -44.28 -48.86 8.38
CA GLN A 180 -45.56 -49.47 8.81
C GLN A 180 -45.51 -50.98 9.09
N LEU A 181 -44.38 -51.66 8.90
CA LEU A 181 -44.25 -53.11 9.11
C LEU A 181 -43.47 -53.52 10.37
N THR A 182 -43.03 -52.57 11.20
CA THR A 182 -42.22 -52.86 12.40
C THR A 182 -42.95 -52.63 13.73
N GLU A 183 -44.16 -52.07 13.73
CA GLU A 183 -44.98 -51.98 14.95
C GLU A 183 -46.27 -52.78 14.80
N LEU A 184 -46.30 -53.92 15.51
CA LEU A 184 -47.47 -54.70 15.98
C LEU A 184 -47.80 -56.02 15.26
N THR A 185 -46.88 -56.98 15.41
CA THR A 185 -47.18 -58.20 16.21
C THR A 185 -47.60 -57.89 17.63
#